data_AF-A0A0C6EFE6-F1
#
_entry.id   AF-A0A0C6EFE6-F1
#
_cell.length_a   1.000
_cell.length_b   1.000
_cell.length_c   1.000
_cell.angle_alpha   90.00
_cell.angle_beta   90.00
_cell.angle_gamma   90.00
#
_symmetry.space_group_name_H-M   'P 1'
#
loop_
_entity.id
_entity.type
_entity.pdbx_description
1 polymer ?
#
loop_
_entity_poly.entity_id
_entity_poly.type
_entity_poly.pdbx_seq_one_letter_code
_entity_poly.pdbx_strand_id
1 'polypeptide(L)'
;MTSLKECFESGVALIGMKNCMTLFQTAYSMSLEGNRRATAGEIAARAASQFGLKISPSNVGQAFSAMSIATTISRGKAKYVLNPTELEPILRVGKEECTEISDKLEESLSEYQEIAGRVDGLINQLREALRLDGEERKLRAQIRQVRGE
;
A
#
# COMPACT_ATOMS: atom_id res chain seq x y z
N MET A 1 -1.05 -18.79 1.17
CA MET A 1 -0.83 -18.33 2.56
C MET A 1 0.30 -17.33 2.55
N THR A 2 -0.05 -16.11 2.18
CA THR A 2 0.81 -14.94 2.30
C THR A 2 0.90 -14.60 3.80
N SER A 3 2.10 -14.49 4.35
CA SER A 3 2.26 -14.15 5.77
C SER A 3 1.86 -12.68 6.02
N LEU A 4 1.42 -12.36 7.25
CA LEU A 4 1.12 -10.97 7.64
C LEU A 4 2.30 -10.02 7.40
N LYS A 5 3.51 -10.55 7.55
CA LYS A 5 4.76 -9.85 7.26
C LYS A 5 4.87 -9.50 5.76
N GLU A 6 4.61 -10.45 4.87
CA GLU A 6 4.66 -10.22 3.41
C GLU A 6 3.59 -9.22 2.95
N CYS A 7 2.39 -9.24 3.54
CA CYS A 7 1.35 -8.24 3.28
C CYS A 7 1.79 -6.84 3.70
N PHE A 8 2.39 -6.69 4.88
CA PHE A 8 2.92 -5.42 5.36
C PHE A 8 4.07 -4.91 4.49
N GLU A 9 5.01 -5.78 4.12
CA GLU A 9 6.13 -5.45 3.23
C GLU A 9 5.64 -4.99 1.85
N SER A 10 4.61 -5.64 1.31
CA SER A 10 3.97 -5.25 0.05
C SER A 10 3.29 -3.88 0.15
N GLY A 11 2.61 -3.60 1.28
CA GLY A 11 2.01 -2.28 1.53
C GLY A 11 3.05 -1.15 1.63
N VAL A 12 4.18 -1.40 2.31
CA VAL A 12 5.29 -0.44 2.39
C VAL A 12 5.90 -0.20 1.01
N ALA A 13 6.11 -1.27 0.22
CA ALA A 13 6.60 -1.18 -1.14
C ALA A 13 5.68 -0.33 -2.03
N LEU A 14 4.36 -0.54 -1.94
CA LEU A 14 3.36 0.23 -2.70
C LEU A 14 3.39 1.72 -2.35
N ILE A 15 3.52 2.07 -1.05
CA ILE A 15 3.65 3.47 -0.62
C ILE A 15 4.92 4.09 -1.19
N GLY A 16 6.04 3.37 -1.12
CA GLY A 16 7.31 3.80 -1.70
C GLY A 16 7.18 4.05 -3.20
N MET A 17 6.56 3.13 -3.92
CA MET A 17 6.37 3.21 -5.37
C MET A 17 5.43 4.33 -5.78
N LYS A 18 4.31 4.51 -5.08
CA LYS A 18 3.41 5.66 -5.24
C LYS A 18 4.17 6.98 -5.09
N ASN A 19 5.01 7.09 -4.06
CA ASN A 19 5.78 8.31 -3.82
C ASN A 19 6.78 8.56 -4.96
N CYS A 20 7.51 7.53 -5.41
CA CYS A 20 8.40 7.62 -6.56
C CYS A 20 7.66 8.00 -7.84
N MET A 21 6.55 7.35 -8.15
CA MET A 21 5.73 7.68 -9.32
C MET A 21 5.23 9.12 -9.27
N THR A 22 4.80 9.60 -8.11
CA THR A 22 4.35 10.98 -7.93
C THR A 22 5.47 11.97 -8.27
N LEU A 23 6.73 11.66 -7.94
CA LEU A 23 7.89 12.48 -8.31
C LEU A 23 8.10 12.53 -9.82
N PHE A 24 8.12 11.36 -10.47
CA PHE A 24 8.34 11.29 -11.92
C PHE A 24 7.17 11.88 -12.70
N GLN A 25 5.94 11.74 -12.18
CA GLN A 25 4.75 12.36 -12.77
C GLN A 25 4.82 13.87 -12.64
N THR A 26 5.29 14.38 -11.50
CA THR A 26 5.53 15.81 -11.30
C THR A 26 6.55 16.32 -12.32
N ALA A 27 7.68 15.64 -12.49
CA ALA A 27 8.70 16.02 -13.47
C ALA A 27 8.20 15.93 -14.92
N TYR A 28 7.41 14.91 -15.24
CA TYR A 28 6.80 14.74 -16.55
C TYR A 28 5.84 15.90 -16.85
N SER A 29 4.93 16.21 -15.92
CA SER A 29 4.03 17.36 -16.03
C SER A 29 4.79 18.68 -16.18
N MET A 30 5.83 18.90 -15.38
CA MET A 30 6.69 20.08 -15.50
C MET A 30 7.32 20.18 -16.90
N SER A 31 7.74 19.06 -17.48
CA SER A 31 8.30 19.04 -18.83
C SER A 31 7.28 19.38 -19.91
N LEU A 32 6.05 18.85 -19.79
CA LEU A 32 4.94 19.19 -20.68
C LEU A 32 4.54 20.66 -20.58
N GLU A 33 4.67 21.25 -19.39
CA GLU A 33 4.48 22.69 -19.13
C GLU A 33 5.64 23.56 -19.67
N GLY A 34 6.65 22.96 -20.31
CA GLY A 34 7.79 23.66 -20.92
C GLY A 34 9.03 23.77 -20.04
N ASN A 35 8.99 23.29 -18.79
CA ASN A 35 10.16 23.29 -17.92
C ASN A 35 11.06 22.10 -18.26
N ARG A 36 12.10 22.34 -19.05
CA ARG A 36 13.05 21.29 -19.45
C ARG A 36 14.09 20.93 -18.39
N ARG A 37 14.23 21.73 -17.32
CA ARG A 37 15.24 21.53 -16.26
C ARG A 37 14.73 21.99 -14.91
N ALA A 38 14.93 21.20 -13.87
CA ALA A 38 14.54 21.56 -12.50
C ALA A 38 15.51 21.04 -11.45
N THR A 39 15.70 21.79 -10.37
CA THR A 39 16.41 21.35 -9.17
C THR A 39 15.54 20.37 -8.39
N ALA A 40 16.17 19.56 -7.54
CA ALA A 40 15.46 18.66 -6.63
C ALA A 40 14.44 19.40 -5.75
N GLY A 41 14.76 20.63 -5.32
CA GLY A 41 13.87 21.48 -4.52
C GLY A 41 12.68 22.00 -5.31
N GLU A 42 12.88 22.40 -6.57
CA GLU A 42 11.80 22.82 -7.47
C GLU A 42 10.80 21.66 -7.70
N ILE A 43 11.30 20.44 -7.91
CA ILE A 43 10.46 19.24 -8.08
C ILE A 43 9.73 18.89 -6.78
N ALA A 44 10.42 18.88 -5.63
CA ALA A 44 9.81 18.57 -4.33
C ALA A 44 8.69 19.56 -3.97
N ALA A 45 8.91 20.86 -4.18
CA ALA A 45 7.91 21.89 -3.96
C ALA A 45 6.70 21.71 -4.88
N ARG A 46 6.93 21.38 -6.17
CA ARG A 46 5.86 21.11 -7.11
C ARG A 46 5.05 19.87 -6.71
N ALA A 47 5.71 18.78 -6.33
CA ALA A 47 5.06 17.55 -5.89
C ALA A 47 4.21 17.76 -4.63
N ALA A 48 4.69 18.56 -3.68
CA ALA A 48 3.92 18.96 -2.50
C ALA A 48 2.68 19.77 -2.87
N SER A 49 2.82 20.72 -3.81
CA SER A 49 1.71 21.60 -4.23
C SER A 49 0.63 20.89 -5.06
N GLN A 50 1.02 19.97 -5.96
CA GLN A 50 0.10 19.29 -6.87
C GLN A 50 -0.50 18.02 -6.28
N PHE A 51 0.28 17.27 -5.50
CA PHE A 51 -0.08 15.92 -5.07
C PHE A 51 -0.02 15.74 -3.55
N GLY A 52 0.32 16.79 -2.79
CA GLY A 52 0.46 16.73 -1.34
C GLY A 52 1.66 15.91 -0.86
N LEU A 53 2.57 15.51 -1.75
CA LEU A 53 3.72 14.68 -1.39
C LEU A 53 4.78 15.51 -0.66
N LYS A 54 4.89 15.29 0.65
CA LYS A 54 5.95 15.88 1.48
C LYS A 54 7.21 15.03 1.39
N ILE A 55 8.18 15.49 0.61
CA ILE A 55 9.44 14.79 0.39
C ILE A 55 10.62 15.76 0.40
N SER A 56 11.75 15.31 0.92
CA SER A 56 12.96 16.13 0.95
C SER A 56 13.59 16.22 -0.45
N PRO A 57 14.24 17.34 -0.79
CA PRO A 57 15.04 17.44 -2.02
C PRO A 57 16.12 16.36 -2.14
N SER A 58 16.66 15.87 -1.01
CA SER A 58 17.65 14.77 -1.01
C SER A 58 17.05 13.49 -1.59
N ASN A 59 15.85 13.11 -1.16
CA ASN A 59 15.19 11.90 -1.64
C ASN A 59 14.78 12.01 -3.11
N VAL A 60 14.40 13.21 -3.57
CA VAL A 60 14.21 13.48 -5.00
C VAL A 60 15.51 13.22 -5.76
N GLY A 61 16.64 13.71 -5.23
CA GLY A 61 17.93 13.49 -5.89
C GLY A 61 18.35 12.03 -5.95
N GLN A 62 18.10 11.26 -4.88
CA GLN A 62 18.33 9.81 -4.88
C GLN A 62 17.47 9.09 -5.91
N ALA A 63 16.18 9.40 -5.98
CA ALA A 63 15.27 8.78 -6.95
C ALA A 63 15.67 9.07 -8.40
N PHE A 64 16.00 10.33 -8.70
CA PHE A 64 16.41 10.73 -10.06
C PHE A 64 17.76 10.14 -10.45
N SER A 65 18.70 10.04 -9.50
CA SER A 65 19.99 9.39 -9.73
C SER A 65 19.82 7.88 -9.96
N ALA A 66 18.94 7.22 -9.20
CA ALA A 66 18.66 5.79 -9.35
C ALA A 66 18.07 5.46 -10.74
N MET A 67 17.26 6.36 -11.30
CA MET A 67 16.71 6.24 -12.66
C MET A 67 17.64 6.80 -13.74
N SER A 68 18.88 7.16 -13.39
CA SER A 68 19.89 7.69 -14.32
C SER A 68 19.42 8.94 -15.10
N ILE A 69 18.58 9.78 -14.48
CA ILE A 69 18.13 11.04 -15.10
C ILE A 69 19.31 12.00 -15.23
N ALA A 70 19.53 12.50 -16.44
CA ALA A 70 20.63 13.40 -16.74
C ALA A 70 20.59 14.65 -15.86
N THR A 71 21.77 15.08 -15.38
CA THR A 71 21.92 16.26 -14.53
C THR A 71 22.84 17.27 -15.21
N THR A 72 22.49 18.55 -15.12
CA THR A 72 23.25 19.68 -15.66
C THR A 72 23.48 20.74 -14.58
N ILE A 73 24.58 21.49 -14.68
CA ILE A 73 24.83 22.63 -13.80
C ILE A 73 24.32 23.90 -14.45
N SER A 74 23.48 24.64 -13.74
CA SER A 74 22.97 25.94 -14.19
C SER A 74 23.03 26.93 -13.03
N ARG A 75 23.74 28.06 -13.22
CA ARG A 75 23.95 29.10 -12.18
C ARG A 75 24.45 28.50 -10.86
N GLY A 76 25.40 27.58 -10.93
CA GLY A 76 25.99 26.90 -9.76
C GLY A 76 25.10 25.87 -9.08
N LYS A 77 23.92 25.55 -9.63
CA LYS A 77 22.99 24.55 -9.07
C LYS A 77 22.84 23.35 -10.00
N ALA A 78 22.82 22.16 -9.42
CA ALA A 78 22.46 20.93 -10.14
C ALA A 78 20.97 20.93 -10.49
N LYS A 79 20.66 20.69 -11.76
CA LYS A 79 19.30 20.58 -12.31
C LYS A 79 19.18 19.29 -13.10
N TYR A 80 18.12 18.53 -12.83
CA TYR A 80 17.73 17.37 -13.61
C TYR A 80 17.12 17.82 -14.93
N VAL A 81 17.48 17.14 -16.01
CA VAL A 81 16.89 17.29 -17.33
C VAL A 81 15.57 16.56 -17.34
N LEU A 82 14.48 17.26 -17.65
CA LEU A 82 13.13 16.71 -17.67
C LEU A 82 12.78 16.37 -19.11
N ASN A 83 13.19 15.19 -19.57
CA ASN A 83 12.90 14.70 -20.92
C ASN A 83 11.64 13.81 -20.90
N PRO A 84 10.53 14.19 -21.56
CA PRO A 84 9.31 13.39 -21.58
C PRO A 84 9.54 11.96 -22.09
N THR A 85 10.42 11.81 -23.09
CA THR A 85 10.72 10.52 -23.72
C THR A 85 11.47 9.56 -22.79
N GLU A 86 12.17 10.09 -21.77
CA GLU A 86 12.83 9.28 -20.73
C GLU A 86 11.91 9.04 -19.52
N LEU A 87 11.06 10.02 -19.19
CA LEU A 87 10.17 9.95 -18.03
C LEU A 87 8.93 9.09 -18.26
N GLU A 88 8.37 9.09 -19.46
CA GLU A 88 7.17 8.31 -19.80
C GLU A 88 7.36 6.79 -19.65
N PRO A 89 8.47 6.17 -20.11
CA PRO A 89 8.74 4.76 -19.85
C PRO A 89 8.81 4.42 -18.36
N ILE A 90 9.41 5.28 -17.54
CA ILE A 90 9.51 5.09 -16.08
C ILE A 90 8.10 5.08 -15.46
N LEU A 91 7.24 6.00 -15.90
CA LEU A 91 5.85 6.07 -15.42
C LEU A 91 5.02 4.87 -15.87
N ARG A 92 5.24 4.39 -17.09
CA ARG A 92 4.55 3.20 -17.61
C ARG A 92 4.90 1.95 -16.81
N VAL A 93 6.19 1.69 -16.61
CA VAL A 93 6.66 0.56 -15.79
C VAL A 93 6.17 0.70 -14.35
N GLY A 94 6.27 1.91 -13.76
CA GLY A 94 5.77 2.15 -12.40
C GLY A 94 4.27 1.86 -12.26
N LYS A 95 3.47 2.20 -13.27
CA LYS A 95 2.04 1.89 -13.30
C LYS A 95 1.79 0.38 -13.34
N GLU A 96 2.48 -0.35 -14.21
CA GLU A 96 2.36 -1.80 -14.34
C GLU A 96 2.67 -2.49 -13.00
N GLU A 97 3.77 -2.10 -12.34
CA GLU A 97 4.18 -2.62 -11.03
C GLU A 97 3.20 -2.27 -9.91
N CYS A 98 2.68 -1.02 -9.89
CA CYS A 98 1.67 -0.63 -8.91
C CYS A 98 0.38 -1.43 -9.05
N THR A 99 -0.04 -1.73 -10.29
CA THR A 99 -1.18 -2.61 -10.55
C THR A 99 -0.92 -4.01 -10.02
N GLU A 100 0.24 -4.60 -10.33
CA GLU A 100 0.57 -5.95 -9.84
C GLU A 100 0.59 -6.04 -8.31
N ILE A 101 1.19 -5.04 -7.63
CA ILE A 101 1.20 -5.02 -6.15
C ILE A 101 -0.22 -4.79 -5.59
N SER A 102 -1.03 -3.95 -6.25
CA SER A 102 -2.43 -3.73 -5.86
C SER A 102 -3.23 -5.03 -5.92
N ASP A 103 -3.11 -5.79 -7.01
CA ASP A 103 -3.81 -7.05 -7.20
C ASP A 103 -3.42 -8.08 -6.12
N LYS A 104 -2.13 -8.16 -5.77
CA LYS A 104 -1.63 -9.03 -4.68
C LYS A 104 -2.17 -8.63 -3.30
N LEU A 105 -2.33 -7.33 -3.05
CA LEU A 105 -2.91 -6.83 -1.80
C LEU A 105 -4.41 -7.10 -1.72
N GLU A 106 -5.14 -7.00 -2.83
CA GLU A 106 -6.55 -7.38 -2.92
C GLU A 106 -6.76 -8.88 -2.67
N GLU A 107 -5.91 -9.73 -3.25
CA GLU A 107 -5.92 -11.18 -3.00
C GLU A 107 -5.68 -11.46 -1.51
N SER A 108 -4.66 -10.84 -0.92
CA SER A 108 -4.35 -10.98 0.51
C SER A 108 -5.51 -10.51 1.40
N LEU A 109 -6.18 -9.42 1.04
CA LEU A 109 -7.35 -8.93 1.76
C LEU A 109 -8.51 -9.94 1.72
N SER A 110 -8.74 -10.56 0.57
CA SER A 110 -9.77 -11.60 0.42
C SER A 110 -9.46 -12.82 1.31
N GLU A 111 -8.19 -13.27 1.35
CA GLU A 111 -7.78 -14.35 2.26
C GLU A 111 -8.07 -14.01 3.73
N TYR A 112 -7.77 -12.78 4.16
CA TYR A 112 -8.04 -12.35 5.54
C TYR A 112 -9.52 -12.29 5.87
N GLN A 113 -10.35 -11.82 4.93
CA GLN A 113 -11.81 -11.78 5.12
C GLN A 113 -12.40 -13.19 5.26
N GLU A 114 -11.90 -14.16 4.48
CA GLU A 114 -12.32 -15.55 4.61
C GLU A 114 -11.95 -16.14 5.99
N ILE A 115 -10.72 -15.89 6.45
CA ILE A 115 -10.27 -16.32 7.79
C ILE A 115 -11.14 -15.71 8.88
N ALA A 116 -11.43 -14.40 8.80
CA ALA A 116 -12.30 -13.73 9.77
C ALA A 116 -13.70 -14.39 9.81
N GLY A 117 -14.30 -14.65 8.65
CA GLY A 117 -15.59 -15.34 8.58
C GLY A 117 -15.56 -16.75 9.18
N ARG A 118 -14.47 -17.51 8.98
CA ARG A 118 -14.29 -18.83 9.61
C ARG A 118 -14.18 -18.74 11.13
N VAL A 119 -13.46 -17.75 11.65
CA VAL A 119 -13.34 -17.50 13.10
C VAL A 119 -14.70 -17.17 13.70
N ASP A 120 -15.48 -16.29 13.07
CA ASP A 120 -16.83 -15.96 13.52
C ASP A 120 -17.76 -17.17 13.51
N GLY A 121 -17.65 -18.02 12.47
CA GLY A 121 -18.35 -19.30 12.40
C GLY A 121 -18.03 -20.22 13.59
N LEU A 122 -16.74 -20.38 13.91
CA LEU A 122 -16.29 -21.19 15.05
C LEU A 122 -16.77 -20.62 16.40
N ILE A 123 -16.74 -19.30 16.56
CA ILE A 123 -17.27 -18.62 17.76
C ILE A 123 -18.77 -18.93 17.93
N ASN A 124 -19.55 -18.88 16.86
CA ASN A 124 -20.97 -19.18 16.90
C ASN A 124 -21.24 -20.66 17.23
N GLN A 125 -20.47 -21.59 16.64
CA GLN A 125 -20.56 -23.01 16.97
C GLN A 125 -20.24 -23.28 18.45
N LEU A 126 -19.21 -22.63 18.99
CA LEU A 126 -18.85 -22.75 20.40
C LEU A 126 -19.96 -22.22 21.32
N ARG A 127 -20.56 -21.08 20.99
CA ARG A 127 -21.69 -20.50 21.75
C ARG A 127 -22.88 -21.45 21.78
N GLU A 128 -23.19 -22.07 20.65
CA GLU A 128 -24.30 -23.02 20.55
C GLU A 128 -24.02 -24.30 21.34
N ALA A 129 -22.80 -24.83 21.27
CA ALA A 129 -22.39 -25.98 22.08
C ALA A 129 -22.52 -25.70 23.59
N LEU A 130 -22.08 -24.51 24.04
CA LEU A 130 -22.22 -24.09 25.45
C LEU A 130 -23.69 -23.93 25.86
N ARG A 131 -24.55 -23.42 24.96
CA ARG A 131 -26.00 -23.33 25.19
C ARG A 131 -26.62 -24.71 25.40
N LEU A 132 -26.31 -25.65 24.52
CA LEU A 132 -26.81 -27.03 24.56
C LEU A 132 -26.32 -27.78 25.82
N ASP A 133 -25.05 -27.64 26.21
CA ASP A 133 -24.53 -28.19 27.47
C ASP A 133 -25.25 -27.62 28.70
N GLY A 134 -25.56 -26.32 28.68
CA GLY A 134 -26.38 -25.68 29.72
C GLY A 134 -27.80 -26.26 29.81
N GLU A 135 -28.44 -26.54 28.67
CA GLU A 135 -29.76 -27.17 28.61
C GLU A 135 -29.72 -28.63 29.07
N GLU A 136 -28.70 -29.39 28.66
CA GLU A 136 -28.50 -30.77 29.09
C GLU A 136 -28.38 -30.86 30.62
N ARG A 137 -27.58 -29.99 31.24
CA ARG A 137 -27.44 -29.94 32.71
C ARG A 137 -28.77 -29.65 33.41
N LYS A 138 -29.58 -28.72 32.88
CA LYS A 138 -30.92 -28.42 33.41
C LYS A 138 -31.85 -29.62 33.31
N LEU A 139 -31.89 -30.27 32.14
CA LEU A 139 -32.73 -31.45 31.91
C LEU A 139 -32.31 -32.61 32.82
N ARG A 140 -31.00 -32.87 32.98
CA ARG A 140 -30.49 -33.88 33.92
C ARG A 140 -30.91 -33.59 35.37
N ALA A 141 -30.87 -32.33 35.81
CA ALA A 141 -31.32 -31.94 37.14
C ALA A 141 -32.84 -32.14 37.33
N GLN A 142 -33.65 -31.78 36.33
CA GLN A 142 -35.10 -32.01 36.35
C GLN A 142 -35.43 -33.51 36.40
N ILE A 143 -34.74 -34.35 35.63
CA ILE A 143 -34.94 -35.80 35.65
C ILE A 143 -34.64 -36.40 37.03
N ARG A 144 -33.57 -35.96 37.71
CA ARG A 144 -33.27 -36.40 39.08
C ARG A 144 -34.40 -36.04 40.05
N GLN A 145 -34.86 -34.79 40.02
CA GLN A 145 -36.00 -34.35 40.84
C GLN A 145 -37.25 -35.20 40.62
N VAL A 146 -37.57 -35.55 39.37
CA VAL A 146 -38.75 -36.38 39.05
C VAL A 146 -38.56 -37.83 39.50
N ARG A 147 -37.33 -38.35 39.50
CA ARG A 147 -37.02 -39.72 39.93
C ARG A 147 -36.87 -39.88 41.45
N GLY A 148 -36.91 -38.79 42.22
CA GLY A 148 -36.80 -38.83 43.67
C GLY A 148 -35.40 -39.18 44.20
N GLU A 149 -34.36 -38.97 43.37
CA GLU A 149 -32.94 -38.97 43.77
C GLU A 149 -32.48 -37.55 44.09
#